data_AF-A0A8I1I496-F1
#
_entry.id   AF-A0A8I1I496-F1
#
_cell.length_a   1.000
_cell.length_b   1.000
_cell.length_c   1.000
_cell.angle_alpha   90.00
_cell.angle_beta   90.00
_cell.angle_gamma   90.00
#
_symmetry.space_group_name_H-M   'P 1'
#
loop_
_entity.id
_entity.type
_entity.pdbx_description
1 polymer ?
#
loop_
_entity_poly.entity_id
_entity_poly.type
_entity_poly.pdbx_seq_one_letter_code
_entity_poly.pdbx_strand_id
1 'polypeptide(L)'
;MEAARSLGMSTAQAMIDIILPQAFKRVLPPLAGQFISLIKDSSLLSIIAIIDLVKTGREIIATTFSPFEIWLLVAAMYLMVTFPLSQFVYYLERRARASD
;
A
#
# COMPACT_ATOMS: atom_id res chain seq x y z
N MET A 1 1.79 32.19 -15.38
CA MET A 1 1.19 32.25 -16.73
C MET A 1 1.32 33.64 -17.35
N GLU A 2 1.05 34.71 -16.61
CA GLU A 2 1.13 36.09 -17.12
C GLU A 2 2.53 36.46 -17.66
N ALA A 3 3.60 36.13 -16.92
CA ALA A 3 4.98 36.38 -17.40
C ALA A 3 5.34 35.60 -18.68
N ALA A 4 4.84 34.38 -18.85
CA ALA A 4 5.09 33.56 -20.05
C ALA A 4 4.33 34.10 -21.27
N ARG A 5 3.10 34.61 -21.06
CA ARG A 5 2.36 35.31 -22.11
C ARG A 5 3.00 36.64 -22.51
N SER A 6 3.55 37.38 -21.55
CA SER A 6 4.31 38.62 -21.83
C SER A 6 5.62 38.38 -22.60
N LEU A 7 6.17 37.16 -22.55
CA LEU A 7 7.34 36.73 -23.31
C LEU A 7 6.99 36.12 -24.69
N GLY A 8 5.72 36.16 -25.10
CA GLY A 8 5.26 35.61 -26.39
C GLY A 8 5.24 34.08 -26.46
N MET A 9 5.33 33.38 -25.32
CA MET A 9 5.31 31.91 -25.30
C MET A 9 3.91 31.39 -25.65
N SER A 10 3.85 30.35 -26.49
CA SER A 10 2.62 29.60 -26.72
C SER A 10 2.15 28.91 -25.43
N THR A 11 0.86 28.61 -25.32
CA THR A 11 0.31 27.94 -24.13
C THR A 11 0.95 26.57 -23.88
N ALA A 12 1.26 25.83 -24.95
CA ALA A 12 1.97 24.56 -24.84
C ALA A 12 3.38 24.73 -24.27
N GLN A 13 4.11 25.76 -24.71
CA GLN A 13 5.47 26.03 -24.28
C GLN A 13 5.53 26.49 -22.83
N ALA A 14 4.61 27.37 -22.42
CA ALA A 14 4.45 27.75 -21.02
C ALA A 14 4.10 26.54 -20.12
N MET A 15 3.31 25.59 -20.63
CA MET A 15 2.92 24.40 -19.88
C MET A 15 4.11 23.46 -19.64
N ILE A 16 4.88 23.15 -20.70
CA ILE A 16 5.99 22.18 -20.64
C ILE A 16 7.21 22.76 -19.92
N ASP A 17 7.59 24.01 -20.22
CA ASP A 17 8.87 24.56 -19.74
C ASP A 17 8.77 25.15 -18.33
N ILE A 18 7.58 25.58 -17.91
CA ILE A 18 7.41 26.35 -16.67
C ILE A 18 6.45 25.65 -15.70
N ILE A 19 5.23 25.36 -16.13
CA ILE A 19 4.17 24.92 -15.23
C ILE A 19 4.36 23.46 -14.80
N LEU A 20 4.58 22.54 -15.73
CA LEU A 20 4.77 21.11 -15.45
C LEU A 20 5.95 20.82 -14.51
N PRO A 21 7.17 21.35 -14.75
CA PRO A 21 8.32 21.09 -13.87
C PRO A 21 8.11 21.66 -12.46
N GLN A 22 7.47 22.82 -12.34
CA GLN A 22 7.16 23.43 -11.04
C GLN A 22 6.05 22.70 -10.30
N ALA A 23 5.01 22.27 -11.02
CA ALA A 23 3.93 21.48 -10.46
C ALA A 23 4.45 20.12 -9.96
N PHE A 24 5.28 19.43 -10.75
CA PHE A 24 5.91 18.17 -10.34
C PHE A 24 6.69 18.33 -9.03
N LYS A 25 7.56 19.34 -8.91
CA LYS A 25 8.34 19.59 -7.69
C LYS A 25 7.49 19.90 -6.46
N ARG A 26 6.29 20.45 -6.64
CA ARG A 26 5.35 20.77 -5.54
C ARG A 26 4.43 19.61 -5.17
N VAL A 27 4.04 18.78 -6.15
CA VAL A 27 3.06 17.70 -5.97
C VAL A 27 3.72 16.36 -5.62
N LEU A 28 4.98 16.12 -6.03
CA LEU A 28 5.70 14.89 -5.65
C LEU A 28 5.84 14.70 -4.13
N PRO A 29 6.29 15.70 -3.35
CA PRO A 29 6.49 15.54 -1.91
C PRO A 29 5.21 15.11 -1.14
N PRO A 30 4.04 15.76 -1.33
CA PRO A 30 2.82 15.32 -0.65
C PRO A 30 2.30 13.97 -1.17
N LEU A 31 2.45 13.66 -2.47
CA LEU A 31 2.09 12.35 -3.00
C LEU A 31 2.90 11.22 -2.37
N ALA A 32 4.21 11.41 -2.16
CA ALA A 32 5.03 10.42 -1.47
C ALA A 32 4.56 10.19 -0.03
N GLY A 33 4.21 11.25 0.70
CA GLY A 33 3.62 11.14 2.03
C GLY A 33 2.27 10.41 2.05
N GLN A 34 1.41 10.69 1.06
CA GLN A 34 0.15 9.98 0.87
C GLN A 34 0.36 8.49 0.57
N PHE A 35 1.33 8.18 -0.29
CA PHE A 35 1.67 6.80 -0.65
C PHE A 35 2.15 5.99 0.55
N ILE A 36 3.01 6.58 1.39
CA ILE A 36 3.46 5.96 2.65
C ILE A 36 2.29 5.73 3.61
N SER A 37 1.36 6.68 3.69
CA SER A 37 0.17 6.55 4.56
C SER A 37 -0.76 5.43 4.08
N LEU A 38 -1.00 5.34 2.78
CA LEU A 38 -1.80 4.26 2.18
C LEU A 38 -1.18 2.87 2.43
N ILE A 39 0.14 2.75 2.37
CA ILE A 39 0.85 1.51 2.73
C ILE A 39 0.65 1.18 4.22
N LYS A 40 0.71 2.18 5.10
CA LYS A 40 0.48 1.98 6.55
C LYS A 40 -0.95 1.54 6.83
N ASP A 41 -1.93 2.21 6.25
CA ASP A 41 -3.35 1.89 6.45
C ASP A 41 -3.68 0.49 5.92
N SER A 42 -3.13 0.13 4.76
CA SER A 42 -3.29 -1.21 4.17
C SER A 42 -2.62 -2.32 5.01
N SER A 43 -1.46 -2.06 5.59
CA SER A 43 -0.74 -3.06 6.41
C SER A 43 -1.29 -3.17 7.84
N LEU A 44 -1.81 -2.07 8.40
CA LEU A 44 -2.45 -2.04 9.72
C LEU A 44 -3.67 -2.97 9.79
N LEU A 45 -4.53 -2.93 8.76
CA LEU A 45 -5.69 -3.81 8.64
C LEU A 45 -5.32 -5.30 8.71
N SER A 46 -4.22 -5.69 8.05
CA SER A 46 -3.74 -7.08 8.08
C SER A 46 -3.30 -7.51 9.49
N ILE A 47 -2.65 -6.63 10.25
CA ILE A 47 -2.20 -6.93 11.61
C ILE A 47 -3.40 -7.10 12.56
N ILE A 48 -4.38 -6.20 12.47
CA ILE A 48 -5.61 -6.28 13.28
C ILE A 48 -6.34 -7.59 13.01
N ALA A 49 -6.51 -7.98 11.75
CA ALA A 49 -7.18 -9.23 11.39
C ALA A 49 -6.50 -10.48 11.96
N ILE A 50 -5.17 -10.51 12.01
CA ILE A 50 -4.42 -11.62 12.62
C ILE A 50 -4.65 -11.69 14.13
N ILE A 51 -4.67 -10.54 14.81
CA ILE A 51 -4.91 -10.47 16.25
C ILE A 51 -6.31 -10.98 16.58
N ASP A 52 -7.31 -10.53 15.81
CA ASP A 52 -8.70 -10.97 15.97
C ASP A 52 -8.83 -12.47 15.73
N LEU A 53 -8.21 -13.01 14.67
CA LEU A 53 -8.20 -14.44 14.39
C LEU A 53 -7.64 -15.27 15.55
N VAL A 54 -6.49 -14.87 16.10
CA VAL A 54 -5.85 -15.58 17.21
C VAL A 54 -6.66 -15.43 18.50
N LYS A 55 -7.32 -14.29 18.71
CA LYS A 55 -8.23 -14.08 19.84
C LYS A 55 -9.44 -15.00 19.76
N THR A 56 -10.12 -15.03 18.62
CA THR A 56 -11.27 -15.94 18.39
C THR A 56 -10.84 -17.39 18.52
N GLY A 57 -9.68 -17.77 17.98
CA GLY A 57 -9.12 -19.11 18.17
C GLY A 57 -8.99 -19.49 19.64
N ARG A 58 -8.44 -18.58 20.47
CA ARG A 58 -8.32 -18.80 21.93
C ARG A 58 -9.67 -18.91 22.64
N GLU A 59 -10.67 -18.13 22.25
CA GLU A 59 -12.04 -18.25 22.79
C GLU A 59 -12.66 -19.62 22.48
N ILE A 60 -12.49 -20.11 21.26
CA ILE A 60 -13.02 -21.44 20.88
C ILE A 60 -12.26 -22.55 21.61
N ILE A 61 -10.95 -22.39 21.84
CA ILE A 61 -10.17 -23.36 22.64
C ILE A 61 -10.69 -23.41 24.08
N ALA A 62 -11.03 -22.26 24.66
CA ALA A 62 -11.55 -22.18 26.02
C ALA A 62 -12.92 -22.86 26.19
N THR A 63 -13.72 -22.97 25.11
CA THR A 63 -15.03 -23.63 25.14
C THR A 63 -14.98 -25.10 24.70
N THR A 64 -14.11 -25.44 23.76
CA THR A 64 -14.06 -26.76 23.09
C THR A 64 -12.97 -27.66 23.70
N PHE A 65 -12.06 -27.10 24.49
CA PHE A 65 -10.90 -27.79 25.09
C PHE A 65 -10.05 -28.60 24.10
N SER A 66 -10.11 -28.25 22.81
CA SER A 66 -9.45 -28.96 21.70
C SER A 66 -8.41 -28.05 21.04
N PRO A 67 -7.26 -27.78 21.70
CA PRO A 67 -6.29 -26.81 21.23
C PRO A 67 -5.62 -27.19 19.91
N PHE A 68 -5.35 -28.48 19.69
CA PHE A 68 -4.61 -28.94 18.51
C PHE A 68 -5.34 -28.63 17.20
N GLU A 69 -6.60 -29.02 17.09
CA GLU A 69 -7.42 -28.80 15.89
C GLU A 69 -7.61 -27.31 15.59
N ILE A 70 -7.84 -26.51 16.62
CA ILE A 70 -8.11 -25.07 16.47
C ILE A 70 -6.83 -24.32 16.09
N TRP A 71 -5.69 -24.63 16.70
CA TRP A 71 -4.42 -24.03 16.29
C TRP A 71 -4.04 -24.41 14.86
N LEU A 72 -4.33 -25.64 14.43
CA LEU A 72 -4.13 -26.07 13.04
C LEU A 72 -5.01 -25.27 12.07
N LEU A 73 -6.28 -25.04 12.42
CA LEU A 73 -7.20 -24.20 11.64
C LEU A 73 -6.74 -22.74 11.58
N VAL A 74 -6.35 -22.15 12.71
CA VAL A 74 -5.84 -20.77 12.80
C VAL A 74 -4.56 -20.63 11.95
N ALA A 75 -3.65 -21.59 12.01
CA ALA A 75 -2.44 -21.61 11.18
C ALA A 75 -2.78 -21.72 9.68
N ALA A 76 -3.74 -22.56 9.31
CA ALA A 76 -4.18 -22.69 7.92
C ALA A 76 -4.81 -21.39 7.40
N MET A 77 -5.66 -20.74 8.18
CA MET A 77 -6.23 -19.43 7.84
C MET A 77 -5.17 -18.34 7.73
N TYR A 78 -4.21 -18.32 8.66
CA TYR A 78 -3.08 -17.38 8.60
C TYR A 78 -2.28 -17.56 7.30
N LEU A 79 -2.00 -18.80 6.91
CA LEU A 79 -1.31 -19.12 5.66
C LEU A 79 -2.13 -18.67 4.44
N MET A 80 -3.45 -18.90 4.46
CA MET A 80 -4.35 -18.51 3.37
C MET A 80 -4.38 -17.00 3.13
N VAL A 81 -4.18 -16.18 4.16
CA VAL A 81 -4.10 -14.71 4.02
C VAL A 81 -2.69 -14.25 3.66
N THR A 82 -1.67 -14.77 4.33
CA THR A 82 -0.29 -14.30 4.16
C THR A 82 0.36 -14.77 2.85
N PHE A 83 0.04 -15.98 2.37
CA PHE A 83 0.64 -16.53 1.16
C PHE A 83 0.27 -15.72 -0.10
N PRO A 84 -1.00 -15.39 -0.38
CA PRO A 84 -1.36 -14.54 -1.53
C PRO A 84 -0.79 -13.13 -1.43
N LEU A 85 -0.77 -12.52 -0.24
CA LEU A 85 -0.17 -11.20 -0.04
C LEU A 85 1.33 -11.23 -0.35
N SER A 86 2.05 -12.23 0.14
CA SER A 86 3.48 -12.40 -0.14
C SER A 86 3.74 -12.55 -1.64
N GLN A 87 2.91 -13.32 -2.34
CA GLN A 87 3.00 -13.46 -3.81
C GLN A 87 2.68 -12.16 -4.54
N PHE A 88 1.69 -11.39 -4.08
CA PHE A 88 1.33 -10.11 -4.67
C PHE A 88 2.48 -9.09 -4.54
N VAL A 89 3.08 -9.00 -3.35
CA VAL A 89 4.25 -8.13 -3.11
C VAL A 89 5.42 -8.56 -3.98
N TYR A 90 5.73 -9.87 -4.05
CA TYR A 90 6.79 -10.40 -4.91
C TYR A 90 6.57 -10.05 -6.39
N TYR A 91 5.32 -10.13 -6.86
CA TYR A 91 4.95 -9.75 -8.22
C TYR A 91 5.14 -8.24 -8.48
N LEU A 92 4.74 -7.39 -7.53
CA LEU A 92 4.94 -5.94 -7.63
C LEU A 92 6.42 -5.56 -7.62
N GLU A 93 7.23 -6.15 -6.74
CA GLU A 93 8.69 -5.93 -6.68
C GLU A 93 9.38 -6.32 -7.98
N ARG A 94 9.00 -7.47 -8.57
CA ARG A 94 9.54 -7.92 -9.86
C ARG A 94 9.21 -6.96 -11.01
N ARG A 95 8.03 -6.36 -10.99
CA ARG A 95 7.62 -5.35 -12.00
C ARG A 95 8.33 -4.02 -11.80
N ALA A 96 8.55 -3.60 -10.54
CA ALA A 96 9.27 -2.37 -10.22
C ALA A 96 10.75 -2.43 -10.62
N ARG A 97 11.42 -3.58 -10.41
CA ARG A 97 12.82 -3.79 -10.85
C ARG A 97 13.03 -3.82 -12.36
N ALA A 98 11.97 -3.97 -13.16
CA ALA A 98 12.05 -3.90 -14.62
C ALA A 98 11.95 -2.46 -15.16
N SER A 99 11.75 -1.47 -14.28
CA SER A 99 11.68 -0.04 -14.62
C SER A 99 12.89 0.78 -14.11
N ASP A 100 13.87 0.11 -13.50
CA ASP A 100 15.25 0.58 -13.28
C ASP A 100 16.17 -0.07 -14.34
#